data_AF-A0A2Z4VBD1-F1
#
_entry.id   AF-A0A2Z4VBD1-F1
#
_cell.length_a   1.000
_cell.length_b   1.000
_cell.length_c   1.000
_cell.angle_alpha   90.00
_cell.angle_beta   90.00
_cell.angle_gamma   90.00
#
_symmetry.space_group_name_H-M   'P 1'
#
loop_
_entity.id
_entity.type
_entity.pdbx_description
1 polymer ?
#
loop_
_entity_poly.entity_id
_entity_poly.type
_entity_poly.pdbx_seq_one_letter_code
_entity_poly.pdbx_strand_id
1 'polypeptide(L)'
;MGEGAAPEVLALARVVARLRSEVADLEGGAATTAVVERATGAVMAQERLSADAACEMLLGRARERGRTLLEECWITLGQLRLRPPPTTAGLPWGSTGGRTRPWTSGWIGSSTGSGC
;
A
#
# COMPACT_ATOMS: atom_id res chain seq x y z
N MET A 1 -32.72 0.94 -35.24
CA MET A 1 -32.29 1.72 -34.06
C MET A 1 -31.21 0.89 -33.36
N GLY A 2 -29.93 1.10 -33.65
CA GLY A 2 -28.85 0.20 -33.18
C GLY A 2 -27.43 0.65 -33.54
N GLU A 3 -27.28 1.46 -34.59
CA GLU A 3 -25.98 2.00 -35.03
C GLU A 3 -25.32 2.96 -34.01
N GLY A 4 -26.12 3.68 -33.21
CA GLY A 4 -25.62 4.70 -32.27
C GLY A 4 -25.14 4.15 -30.92
N ALA A 5 -25.58 2.97 -30.51
CA ALA A 5 -25.17 2.37 -29.24
C ALA A 5 -23.75 1.81 -29.30
N ALA A 6 -23.33 1.23 -30.42
CA ALA A 6 -21.98 0.70 -30.61
C ALA A 6 -20.85 1.74 -30.44
N PRO A 7 -20.90 2.95 -31.05
CA PRO A 7 -19.84 3.96 -30.87
C PRO A 7 -19.80 4.52 -29.45
N GLU A 8 -20.94 4.62 -28.76
CA GLU A 8 -21.01 5.04 -27.36
C GLU A 8 -20.36 4.00 -26.44
N VAL A 9 -20.68 2.72 -26.62
CA VAL A 9 -20.02 1.62 -25.87
C VAL A 9 -18.51 1.59 -26.12
N LEU A 10 -18.06 1.83 -27.36
CA LEU A 10 -16.63 1.92 -27.67
C LEU A 10 -15.95 3.13 -27.03
N ALA A 11 -16.64 4.27 -26.97
CA ALA A 11 -16.15 5.46 -26.29
C ALA A 11 -16.01 5.19 -24.78
N LEU A 12 -17.02 4.58 -24.16
CA LEU A 12 -16.97 4.19 -22.76
C LEU A 12 -15.86 3.18 -22.48
N ALA A 13 -15.67 2.18 -23.34
CA ALA A 13 -14.62 1.18 -23.19
C ALA A 13 -13.22 1.83 -23.18
N ARG A 14 -13.00 2.84 -24.02
CA ARG A 14 -11.74 3.62 -24.01
C ARG A 14 -11.54 4.40 -22.70
N VAL A 15 -12.60 5.03 -22.20
CA VAL A 15 -12.54 5.76 -20.92
C VAL A 15 -12.24 4.80 -19.77
N VAL A 16 -12.91 3.65 -19.71
CA VAL A 16 -12.67 2.63 -18.67
C VAL A 16 -11.25 2.08 -18.76
N ALA A 17 -10.75 1.79 -19.96
CA ALA A 17 -9.37 1.31 -20.13
C ALA A 17 -8.35 2.32 -19.58
N ARG A 18 -8.56 3.61 -19.86
CA ARG A 18 -7.75 4.70 -19.31
C ARG A 18 -7.86 4.83 -17.79
N LEU A 19 -9.07 4.78 -17.23
CA LEU A 19 -9.25 4.88 -15.78
C LEU A 19 -8.58 3.70 -15.06
N ARG A 20 -8.63 2.50 -15.65
CA ARG A 20 -7.95 1.33 -15.08
C ARG A 20 -6.43 1.48 -15.10
N SER A 21 -5.85 2.08 -16.14
CA SER A 21 -4.42 2.38 -16.14
C SER A 21 -4.08 3.45 -15.10
N GLU A 22 -4.86 4.52 -15.00
CA GLU A 22 -4.63 5.58 -14.00
C GLU A 22 -4.75 5.05 -12.57
N VAL A 23 -5.71 4.17 -12.28
CA VAL A 23 -5.82 3.51 -10.97
C VAL A 23 -4.60 2.63 -10.71
N ALA A 24 -4.16 1.84 -11.68
CA ALA A 24 -2.98 0.99 -11.53
C ALA A 24 -1.70 1.81 -11.25
N ASP A 25 -1.55 2.97 -11.90
CA ASP A 25 -0.42 3.87 -11.67
C ASP A 25 -0.45 4.47 -10.26
N LEU A 26 -1.63 4.90 -9.79
CA LEU A 26 -1.83 5.41 -8.44
C LEU A 26 -1.57 4.34 -7.38
N GLU A 27 -2.07 3.13 -7.59
CA GLU A 27 -1.82 1.99 -6.71
C GLU A 27 -0.33 1.64 -6.67
N GLY A 28 0.35 1.68 -7.82
CA GLY A 28 1.79 1.51 -7.93
C GLY A 28 2.56 2.54 -7.10
N GLY A 29 2.24 3.81 -7.27
CA GLY A 29 2.83 4.90 -6.48
C GLY A 29 2.59 4.72 -4.98
N ALA A 30 1.36 4.47 -4.57
CA ALA A 30 0.99 4.25 -3.16
C ALA A 30 1.74 3.04 -2.55
N ALA A 31 1.86 1.95 -3.30
CA ALA A 31 2.60 0.77 -2.87
C ALA A 31 4.09 1.08 -2.66
N THR A 32 4.72 1.82 -3.57
CA THR A 32 6.14 2.22 -3.42
C THR A 32 6.35 3.12 -2.19
N THR A 33 5.50 4.14 -2.00
CA THR A 33 5.56 5.03 -0.82
C THR A 33 5.40 4.22 0.48
N ALA A 34 4.44 3.30 0.54
CA ALA A 34 4.22 2.48 1.73
C ALA A 34 5.43 1.60 2.09
N VAL A 35 6.21 1.16 1.11
CA VAL A 35 7.44 0.39 1.33
C VAL A 35 8.55 1.27 1.90
N VAL A 36 8.72 2.48 1.35
CA VAL A 36 9.68 3.47 1.86
C VAL A 36 9.34 3.84 3.30
N GLU A 37 8.11 4.23 3.59
CA GLU A 37 7.68 4.61 4.94
C GLU A 37 7.87 3.48 5.96
N ARG A 38 7.57 2.23 5.58
CA ARG A 38 7.78 1.07 6.46
C ARG A 38 9.27 0.83 6.72
N ALA A 39 10.11 0.93 5.70
CA ALA A 39 11.55 0.77 5.85
C ALA A 39 12.15 1.90 6.70
N THR A 40 11.74 3.15 6.47
CA THR A 40 12.10 4.30 7.29
C THR A 40 11.72 4.08 8.74
N GLY A 41 10.48 3.66 9.02
CA GLY A 41 10.02 3.33 10.38
C GLY A 41 10.82 2.20 11.04
N ALA A 42 11.19 1.16 10.28
CA ALA A 42 12.05 0.08 10.79
C ALA A 42 13.45 0.59 11.18
N VAL A 43 14.04 1.45 10.35
CA VAL A 43 15.33 2.08 10.59
C VAL A 43 15.28 3.03 11.79
N MET A 44 14.24 3.86 11.89
CA MET A 44 14.01 4.73 13.04
C MET A 44 14.04 3.93 14.35
N ALA A 45 13.34 2.79 14.39
CA ALA A 45 13.30 1.94 15.57
C ALA A 45 14.64 1.26 15.88
N GLN A 46 15.44 0.92 14.85
CA GLN A 46 16.73 0.26 15.02
C GLN A 46 17.84 1.22 15.45
N GLU A 47 17.92 2.39 14.82
CA GLU A 47 19.04 3.32 14.94
C GLU A 47 18.71 4.53 15.83
N ARG A 48 17.46 4.64 16.31
CA ARG A 48 16.95 5.78 17.10
C ARG A 48 17.09 7.12 16.39
N LEU A 49 16.88 7.11 15.08
CA LEU A 49 16.94 8.30 14.22
C LEU A 49 15.56 8.95 14.05
N SER A 50 15.56 10.23 13.67
CA SER A 50 14.36 10.89 13.13
C SER A 50 13.98 10.29 11.77
N ALA A 51 12.75 10.55 11.32
CA ALA A 51 12.27 10.07 10.02
C ALA A 51 13.16 10.54 8.86
N ASP A 52 13.50 11.84 8.83
CA ASP A 52 14.36 12.41 7.78
C ASP A 52 15.75 11.76 7.76
N ALA A 53 16.38 11.62 8.93
CA ALA A 53 17.71 11.01 9.03
C ALA A 53 17.69 9.52 8.65
N ALA A 54 16.63 8.79 8.98
CA ALA A 54 16.45 7.41 8.56
C ALA A 54 16.26 7.28 7.05
N CYS A 55 15.47 8.18 6.44
CA CYS A 55 15.27 8.22 4.98
C CYS A 55 16.58 8.55 4.25
N GLU A 56 17.32 9.56 4.70
CA GLU A 56 18.64 9.92 4.16
C GLU A 56 19.65 8.78 4.29
N MET A 57 19.62 8.05 5.41
CA MET A 57 20.50 6.89 5.55
C MET A 57 20.15 5.77 4.57
N LEU A 58 18.87 5.52 4.28
CA LEU A 58 18.47 4.56 3.24
C LEU A 58 18.93 5.02 1.85
N LEU A 59 18.77 6.31 1.53
CA LEU A 59 19.27 6.90 0.29
C LEU A 59 20.80 6.79 0.16
N GLY A 60 21.52 7.06 1.24
CA GLY A 60 22.98 6.90 1.33
C GLY A 60 23.40 5.46 1.06
N ARG A 61 22.79 4.49 1.76
CA ARG A 61 23.08 3.05 1.59
C ARG A 61 22.80 2.57 0.17
N ALA A 62 21.69 3.02 -0.43
CA ALA A 62 21.32 2.70 -1.80
C ALA A 62 22.37 3.24 -2.79
N ARG A 63 22.76 4.50 -2.64
CA ARG A 63 23.79 5.16 -3.46
C ARG A 63 25.15 4.47 -3.34
N GLU A 64 25.61 4.21 -2.12
CA GLU A 64 26.88 3.52 -1.84
C GLU A 64 26.96 2.14 -2.50
N ARG A 65 25.81 1.45 -2.61
CA ARG A 65 25.72 0.10 -3.16
C ARG A 65 25.26 0.06 -4.62
N GLY A 66 25.05 1.21 -5.25
CA GLY A 66 24.57 1.30 -6.63
C GLY A 66 23.17 0.70 -6.83
N ARG A 67 22.30 0.78 -5.83
CA ARG A 67 20.94 0.24 -5.84
C ARG A 67 19.90 1.36 -5.93
N THR A 68 18.70 1.01 -6.37
CA THR A 68 17.54 1.89 -6.22
C THR A 68 17.14 1.96 -4.74
N LEU A 69 16.48 3.06 -4.34
CA LEU A 69 15.93 3.19 -2.99
C LEU A 69 14.97 2.05 -2.66
N LEU A 70 14.11 1.67 -3.61
CA LEU A 70 13.11 0.64 -3.38
C LEU A 70 13.74 -0.74 -3.11
N GLU A 71 14.82 -1.10 -3.83
CA GLU A 71 15.60 -2.31 -3.55
C GLU A 71 16.22 -2.28 -2.15
N GLU A 72 16.80 -1.14 -1.74
CA GLU A 72 17.37 -0.99 -0.40
C GLU A 72 16.29 -1.14 0.70
N CYS A 73 15.11 -0.56 0.49
CA CYS A 73 13.97 -0.70 1.41
C CYS A 73 13.54 -2.16 1.54
N TRP A 74 13.42 -2.90 0.44
CA TRP A 74 13.04 -4.32 0.48
C TRP A 74 14.09 -5.19 1.18
N ILE A 75 15.37 -4.94 0.93
CA ILE A 75 16.48 -5.64 1.60
C ILE A 75 16.43 -5.36 3.11
N THR A 76 16.26 -4.10 3.51
CA THR A 76 16.15 -3.69 4.92
C THR A 76 14.97 -4.39 5.61
N LEU A 77 13.80 -4.42 4.97
CA LEU A 77 12.61 -5.11 5.52
C LEU A 77 12.80 -6.63 5.55
N GLY A 78 13.49 -7.21 4.58
CA GLY A 78 13.84 -8.63 4.54
C GLY A 78 14.73 -9.04 5.71
N GLN A 79 15.74 -8.22 6.03
CA GLN A 79 16.62 -8.44 7.18
C GLN A 79 15.89 -8.37 8.52
N LEU A 80 14.89 -7.48 8.64
CA LEU A 80 14.08 -7.39 9.86
C LEU A 80 13.26 -8.67 10.11
N ARG A 81 12.73 -9.31 9.07
CA ARG A 81 11.95 -10.57 9.19
C ARG A 81 12.79 -11.76 9.66
N LEU A 82 14.11 -11.73 9.38
CA LEU A 82 15.04 -12.77 9.82
C LEU A 82 15.50 -12.57 11.27
N ARG A 83 15.27 -11.39 11.85
CA ARG A 83 15.63 -11.12 13.24
C ARG A 83 14.58 -11.75 14.16
N PRO A 84 15.00 -12.54 15.18
CA PRO A 84 14.07 -13.04 16.19
C PRO A 84 13.31 -11.86 16.81
N PRO A 85 12.00 -12.01 17.09
CA PRO A 85 11.28 -10.98 17.82
C PRO A 85 12.03 -10.74 19.14
N PRO A 86 12.11 -9.48 19.61
CA PRO A 86 12.65 -9.25 20.94
C PRO A 86 11.87 -10.14 21.91
N THR A 87 12.57 -10.98 22.68
CA THR A 87 11.96 -11.79 23.72
C THR A 87 11.24 -10.84 24.65
N THR A 88 9.93 -10.74 24.52
CA THR A 88 9.09 -9.95 25.42
C THR A 88 9.13 -10.65 26.77
N ALA A 89 10.11 -10.32 27.60
CA ALA A 89 10.14 -10.71 28.99
C ALA A 89 8.93 -10.04 29.69
N GLY A 90 7.83 -10.77 29.77
CA GLY A 90 6.77 -10.60 30.77
C GLY A 90 6.06 -9.26 30.84
N LEU A 91 5.48 -8.77 29.75
CA LEU A 91 4.39 -7.78 29.85
C LEU A 91 3.04 -8.50 29.72
N PRO A 92 2.14 -8.41 30.72
CA PRO A 92 0.80 -8.97 30.64
C PRO A 92 0.00 -8.11 29.65
N TRP A 93 -0.01 -8.55 28.39
CA TRP A 93 -0.85 -7.99 27.35
C TRP A 93 -2.33 -8.13 27.77
N GLY A 94 -2.91 -7.00 28.19
CA GLY A 94 -4.35 -6.86 28.32
C GLY A 94 -4.97 -6.99 26.94
N SER A 95 -5.70 -8.08 26.73
CA SER A 95 -6.54 -8.32 25.57
C SER A 95 -7.69 -7.32 25.52
N THR A 96 -7.46 -6.12 25.00
CA THR A 96 -8.56 -5.23 24.62
C THR A 96 -8.89 -5.49 23.15
N GLY A 97 -9.85 -6.40 22.95
CA GLY A 97 -10.44 -6.67 21.65
C GLY A 97 -11.12 -5.43 21.08
N GLY A 98 -10.41 -4.73 20.19
CA GLY A 98 -10.99 -3.75 19.28
C GLY A 98 -11.60 -4.48 18.09
N ARG A 99 -12.90 -4.75 18.13
CA ARG A 99 -13.70 -5.13 16.95
C ARG A 99 -13.56 -4.03 15.89
N THR A 100 -12.76 -4.26 14.86
CA THR A 100 -12.90 -3.52 13.59
C THR A 100 -14.18 -4.01 12.92
N ARG A 101 -15.15 -3.09 12.80
CA ARG A 101 -16.32 -3.33 11.95
C ARG A 101 -15.79 -3.53 10.52
N PRO A 102 -16.25 -4.56 9.78
CA PRO A 102 -15.87 -4.70 8.39
C PRO A 102 -16.33 -3.47 7.61
N TRP A 103 -15.42 -2.91 6.84
CA TRP A 103 -15.66 -1.85 5.87
C TRP A 103 -16.71 -2.36 4.87
N THR A 104 -17.98 -2.00 5.06
CA THR A 104 -19.01 -2.24 4.06
C THR A 104 -18.93 -1.12 3.03
N SER A 105 -18.13 -1.31 1.98
CA SER A 105 -18.38 -0.63 0.71
C SER A 105 -19.62 -1.23 0.07
N GLY A 106 -20.78 -0.85 0.58
CA GLY A 106 -22.02 -0.94 -0.19
C GLY A 106 -21.93 0.08 -1.31
N TRP A 107 -21.61 -0.36 -2.52
CA TRP A 107 -21.96 0.39 -3.72
C TRP A 107 -23.47 0.63 -3.68
N ILE A 108 -23.89 1.88 -3.54
CA ILE A 108 -25.31 2.26 -3.59
C ILE A 108 -25.72 2.24 -5.07
N GLY A 109 -26.03 1.05 -5.56
CA GLY A 109 -26.81 0.83 -6.76
C GLY A 109 -28.20 0.41 -6.35
N SER A 110 -29.07 1.38 -6.07
CA SER A 110 -30.50 1.15 -5.93
C SER A 110 -31.09 0.70 -7.27
N SER A 111 -31.45 -0.56 -7.39
CA SER A 111 -32.42 -1.04 -8.38
C SER A 111 -33.60 -1.66 -7.65
N THR A 112 -34.70 -0.92 -7.62
CA THR A 112 -36.05 -1.42 -7.39
C THR A 112 -36.32 -2.61 -8.32
N GLY A 113 -36.72 -3.75 -7.76
CA GLY A 113 -37.18 -4.92 -8.49
C GLY A 113 -38.36 -5.56 -7.75
N SER A 114 -39.54 -5.41 -8.33
CA SER A 114 -40.82 -5.98 -7.89
C SER A 114 -40.88 -7.51 -8.07
N GLY A 115 -41.74 -8.17 -7.26
CA GLY A 115 -42.17 -9.56 -7.36
C GLY A 115 -42.01 -10.28 -6.01
N CYS A 116 -43.02 -10.82 -5.33
CA CYS A 116 -44.32 -11.36 -5.76
C CYS A 116 -45.44 -10.97 -4.79
#